data_AF-A0A954RSX1-F1
#
_entry.id   AF-A0A954RSX1-F1
#
_cell.length_a   1.000
_cell.length_b   1.000
_cell.length_c   1.000
_cell.angle_alpha   90.00
_cell.angle_beta   90.00
_cell.angle_gamma   90.00
#
_symmetry.space_group_name_H-M   'P 1'
#
loop_
_entity.id
_entity.type
_entity.pdbx_description
1 polymer ?
#
loop_
_entity_poly.entity_id
_entity_poly.type
_entity_poly.pdbx_seq_one_letter_code
_entity_poly.pdbx_strand_id
1 'polypeptide(L)'
;MAKMIAFDQEAREAIRRGVSKLAKAVKVTLGPKGRNVILQKSFGSPTVTKDGVTVAKEVDLEDVYENMGARMVREVASKTSDVAGDGTTTATVMAEAIFNEGLKAVVAGVNPIQMKQGIEQAVADITAKLEKMSIKIKNKEEMANVGTIASNNDREIGSLLSDAMEKVGKDGVITVDEGKSLKTEVEWVEGMQFDRGYLSPYFVTDPNTMECVLDDAYILVFEKKITNIKD
;
A
#
# COMPACT_ATOMS: atom_id res chain seq x y z
N MET A 1 20.00 -24.81 9.77
CA MET A 1 20.83 -23.74 10.38
C MET A 1 20.46 -23.59 11.85
N ALA A 2 21.44 -23.28 12.70
CA ALA A 2 21.18 -22.94 14.11
C ALA A 2 20.46 -21.58 14.21
N LYS A 3 19.59 -21.42 15.21
CA LYS A 3 18.86 -20.16 15.43
C LYS A 3 19.69 -19.21 16.29
N MET A 4 19.74 -17.94 15.90
CA MET A 4 20.29 -16.87 16.73
C MET A 4 19.20 -16.35 17.66
N ILE A 5 19.54 -16.13 18.94
CA ILE A 5 18.60 -15.64 19.96
C ILE A 5 19.24 -14.44 20.64
N ALA A 6 18.53 -13.31 20.64
CA ALA A 6 18.92 -12.09 21.31
C ALA A 6 17.82 -11.66 22.28
N PHE A 7 18.20 -10.99 23.36
CA PHE A 7 17.30 -10.60 24.45
C PHE A 7 17.40 -9.11 24.76
N ASP A 8 16.41 -8.62 25.51
CA ASP A 8 16.38 -7.31 26.15
C ASP A 8 16.80 -6.14 25.25
N GLN A 9 17.78 -5.35 25.68
CA GLN A 9 18.16 -4.10 25.05
C GLN A 9 18.84 -4.31 23.70
N GLU A 10 19.64 -5.37 23.55
CA GLU A 10 20.34 -5.69 22.30
C GLU A 10 19.34 -5.96 21.18
N ALA A 11 18.35 -6.81 21.44
CA ALA A 11 17.29 -7.13 20.48
C ALA A 11 16.45 -5.89 20.14
N ARG A 12 16.05 -5.12 21.16
CA ARG A 12 15.22 -3.91 20.97
C ARG A 12 15.94 -2.85 20.15
N GLU A 13 17.23 -2.62 20.42
CA GLU A 13 18.02 -1.60 19.73
C GLU A 13 18.30 -2.01 18.28
N ALA A 14 18.54 -3.29 18.01
CA ALA A 14 18.65 -3.80 16.65
C ALA A 14 17.35 -3.61 15.86
N ILE A 15 16.21 -3.99 16.44
CA ILE A 15 14.90 -3.75 15.81
C ILE A 15 14.68 -2.25 15.56
N ARG A 16 15.01 -1.38 16.53
CA ARG A 16 14.90 0.08 16.39
C ARG A 16 15.71 0.63 15.22
N ARG A 17 16.95 0.14 15.04
CA ARG A 17 17.80 0.52 13.90
C ARG A 17 17.16 0.09 12.58
N GLY A 18 16.63 -1.12 12.52
CA GLY A 18 15.90 -1.65 11.36
C GLY A 18 14.68 -0.81 10.98
N VAL A 19 13.78 -0.56 11.94
CA VAL A 19 12.61 0.32 11.79
C VAL A 19 13.03 1.70 11.28
N SER A 20 14.07 2.29 11.89
CA SER A 20 14.56 3.63 11.52
C SER A 20 15.18 3.67 10.12
N LYS A 21 15.87 2.61 9.67
CA LYS A 21 16.45 2.53 8.32
C LYS A 21 15.36 2.51 7.26
N LEU A 22 14.35 1.65 7.41
CA LEU A 22 13.22 1.61 6.47
C LEU A 22 12.44 2.92 6.47
N ALA A 23 12.08 3.43 7.65
CA ALA A 23 11.31 4.66 7.76
C ALA A 23 12.05 5.86 7.18
N LYS A 24 13.39 5.94 7.33
CA LYS A 24 14.20 6.98 6.68
C LYS A 24 14.17 6.91 5.16
N ALA A 25 14.16 5.71 4.58
CA ALA A 25 14.08 5.54 3.13
C ALA A 25 12.70 5.94 2.59
N VAL A 26 11.64 5.66 3.33
CA VAL A 26 10.25 5.95 2.91
C VAL A 26 9.88 7.42 3.16
N LYS A 27 10.21 7.99 4.33
CA LYS A 27 9.73 9.33 4.72
C LYS A 27 10.19 10.47 3.81
N VAL A 28 11.28 10.28 3.06
CA VAL A 28 11.75 11.30 2.12
C VAL A 28 10.80 11.50 0.95
N THR A 29 9.90 10.55 0.69
CA THR A 29 8.90 10.63 -0.38
C THR A 29 7.60 11.31 0.06
N LEU A 30 7.45 11.65 1.34
CA LEU A 30 6.20 12.18 1.89
C LEU A 30 5.86 13.58 1.37
N GLY A 31 4.64 13.73 0.85
CA GLY A 31 4.02 15.01 0.51
C GLY A 31 4.49 15.64 -0.81
N PRO A 32 4.04 16.87 -1.12
CA PRO A 32 4.25 17.50 -2.43
C PRO A 32 5.72 17.83 -2.72
N LYS A 33 6.53 17.96 -1.67
CA LYS A 33 8.00 18.17 -1.76
C LYS A 33 8.79 16.88 -1.52
N GLY A 34 8.12 15.73 -1.62
CA GLY A 34 8.74 14.41 -1.58
C GLY A 34 9.84 14.28 -2.63
N ARG A 35 10.96 13.73 -2.23
CA ARG A 35 12.12 13.47 -3.07
C ARG A 35 12.01 12.10 -3.72
N ASN A 36 12.62 11.97 -4.89
CA ASN A 36 12.72 10.69 -5.57
C ASN A 36 13.68 9.77 -4.82
N VAL A 37 13.33 8.50 -4.76
CA VAL A 37 14.20 7.41 -4.34
C VAL A 37 14.59 6.63 -5.59
N ILE A 38 15.88 6.31 -5.71
CA ILE A 38 16.43 5.52 -6.81
C ILE A 38 16.64 4.10 -6.31
N LEU A 39 16.00 3.14 -6.96
CA LEU A 39 16.03 1.73 -6.63
C LEU A 39 16.84 0.99 -7.70
N GLN A 40 17.86 0.25 -7.25
CA GLN A 40 18.68 -0.57 -8.13
C GLN A 40 17.87 -1.76 -8.63
N LYS A 41 17.97 -2.05 -9.93
CA LYS A 41 17.47 -3.27 -10.55
C LYS A 41 18.64 -4.16 -10.93
N SER A 42 18.45 -5.48 -10.85
CA SER A 42 19.48 -6.45 -11.26
C SER A 42 19.79 -6.39 -12.76
N PHE A 43 18.84 -5.92 -13.57
CA PHE A 43 18.97 -5.74 -15.01
C PHE A 43 18.27 -4.44 -15.44
N GLY A 44 18.82 -3.78 -16.46
CA GLY A 44 18.26 -2.56 -17.03
C GLY A 44 18.55 -1.29 -16.22
N SER A 45 17.75 -0.25 -16.46
CA SER A 45 17.87 1.04 -15.77
C SER A 45 17.25 0.99 -14.37
N PRO A 46 17.77 1.77 -13.40
CA PRO A 46 17.20 1.87 -12.07
C PRO A 46 15.76 2.43 -12.11
N THR A 47 14.94 2.02 -11.16
CA THR A 47 13.60 2.62 -10.98
C THR A 47 13.73 3.89 -10.17
N VAL A 48 13.09 4.97 -10.63
CA VAL A 48 12.96 6.22 -9.88
C VAL A 48 11.52 6.31 -9.41
N THR A 49 11.29 6.39 -8.10
CA THR A 49 9.94 6.40 -7.54
C THR A 49 9.78 7.38 -6.38
N LYS A 50 8.55 7.83 -6.17
CA LYS A 50 8.08 8.53 -4.96
C LYS A 50 7.07 7.71 -4.16
N ASP A 51 6.77 6.49 -4.61
CA ASP A 51 5.84 5.62 -3.90
C ASP A 51 6.53 4.97 -2.70
N GLY A 52 5.98 5.24 -1.51
CA GLY A 52 6.47 4.68 -0.25
C GLY A 52 6.33 3.16 -0.16
N VAL A 53 5.33 2.56 -0.82
CA VAL A 53 5.13 1.09 -0.80
C VAL A 53 6.24 0.41 -1.58
N THR A 54 6.48 0.87 -2.80
CA THR A 54 7.56 0.36 -3.64
C THR A 54 8.91 0.50 -2.93
N VAL A 55 9.19 1.65 -2.32
CA VAL A 55 10.43 1.84 -1.54
C VAL A 55 10.50 0.87 -0.36
N ALA A 56 9.42 0.70 0.41
CA ALA A 56 9.41 -0.20 1.56
C ALA A 56 9.59 -1.68 1.18
N LYS A 57 9.10 -2.09 0.00
CA LYS A 57 9.25 -3.46 -0.52
C LYS A 57 10.70 -3.81 -0.82
N GLU A 58 11.47 -2.86 -1.34
CA GLU A 58 12.89 -3.03 -1.71
C GLU A 58 13.87 -2.96 -0.52
N VAL A 59 13.42 -2.57 0.68
CA VAL A 59 14.29 -2.53 1.86
C VAL A 59 14.46 -3.95 2.43
N ASP A 60 15.62 -4.55 2.18
CA ASP A 60 16.10 -5.78 2.81
C ASP A 60 17.46 -5.50 3.46
N LEU A 61 17.60 -5.83 4.76
CA LEU A 61 18.80 -5.51 5.54
C LEU A 61 19.63 -6.78 5.79
N GLU A 62 20.97 -6.64 5.74
CA GLU A 62 21.90 -7.75 5.97
C GLU A 62 21.83 -8.29 7.41
N ASP A 63 21.74 -7.40 8.40
CA ASP A 63 21.59 -7.82 9.80
C ASP A 63 20.18 -8.37 10.03
N VAL A 64 20.12 -9.62 10.53
CA VAL A 64 18.86 -10.36 10.67
C VAL A 64 17.90 -9.67 11.63
N TYR A 65 18.38 -9.08 12.72
CA TYR A 65 17.52 -8.44 13.72
C TYR A 65 17.01 -7.07 13.25
N GLU A 66 17.86 -6.30 12.58
CA GLU A 66 17.43 -5.08 11.91
C GLU A 66 16.42 -5.38 10.80
N ASN A 67 16.67 -6.43 10.01
CA ASN A 67 15.76 -6.84 8.95
C ASN A 67 14.40 -7.28 9.49
N MET A 68 14.35 -7.96 10.64
CA MET A 68 13.09 -8.26 11.32
C MET A 68 12.31 -6.97 11.64
N GLY A 69 12.97 -5.96 12.19
CA GLY A 69 12.34 -4.66 12.47
C GLY A 69 11.83 -3.95 11.22
N ALA A 70 12.62 -3.94 10.14
CA ALA A 70 12.22 -3.40 8.85
C ALA A 70 10.98 -4.13 8.30
N ARG A 71 11.00 -5.47 8.28
CA ARG A 71 9.88 -6.29 7.79
C ARG A 71 8.59 -6.07 8.57
N MET A 72 8.66 -5.83 9.88
CA MET A 72 7.48 -5.49 10.68
C MET A 72 6.83 -4.18 10.22
N VAL A 73 7.62 -3.16 9.88
CA VAL A 73 7.08 -1.88 9.38
C VAL A 73 6.62 -1.99 7.93
N ARG A 74 7.30 -2.79 7.12
CA ARG A 74 6.86 -3.10 5.75
C ARG A 74 5.46 -3.72 5.75
N GLU A 75 5.16 -4.59 6.71
CA GLU A 75 3.83 -5.18 6.88
C GLU A 75 2.76 -4.11 7.19
N VAL A 76 3.10 -3.11 8.00
CA VAL A 76 2.20 -1.97 8.28
C VAL A 76 1.89 -1.22 6.98
N ALA A 77 2.92 -0.90 6.19
CA ALA A 77 2.75 -0.21 4.92
C ALA A 77 1.90 -1.03 3.92
N SER A 78 2.16 -2.33 3.81
CA SER A 78 1.41 -3.22 2.91
C SER A 78 -0.06 -3.27 3.28
N LYS A 79 -0.39 -3.52 4.55
CA LYS A 79 -1.79 -3.60 5.00
C LYS A 79 -2.54 -2.28 4.83
N THR A 80 -1.86 -1.15 5.02
CA THR A 80 -2.47 0.15 4.73
C THR A 80 -2.79 0.30 3.24
N SER A 81 -1.89 -0.14 2.36
CA SER A 81 -2.14 -0.17 0.92
C SER A 81 -3.33 -1.04 0.56
N ASP A 82 -3.41 -2.24 1.14
CA ASP A 82 -4.45 -3.23 0.79
C ASP A 82 -5.85 -2.76 1.21
N VAL A 83 -5.96 -2.03 2.33
CA VAL A 83 -7.24 -1.56 2.87
C VAL A 83 -7.65 -0.21 2.29
N ALA A 84 -6.69 0.71 2.09
CA ALA A 84 -6.99 2.11 1.80
C ALA A 84 -6.49 2.58 0.42
N GLY A 85 -5.57 1.85 -0.23
CA GLY A 85 -4.95 2.24 -1.50
C GLY A 85 -3.94 3.40 -1.42
N ASP A 86 -3.85 4.10 -0.28
CA ASP A 86 -2.94 5.22 -0.03
C ASP A 86 -2.61 5.32 1.49
N GLY A 87 -1.66 6.18 1.86
CA GLY A 87 -1.33 6.50 3.25
C GLY A 87 -0.18 5.66 3.83
N THR A 88 0.48 4.87 3.01
CA THR A 88 1.54 3.92 3.43
C THR A 88 2.78 4.63 3.99
N THR A 89 3.17 5.75 3.40
CA THR A 89 4.22 6.63 3.90
C THR A 89 3.85 7.21 5.26
N THR A 90 2.60 7.68 5.42
CA THR A 90 2.09 8.22 6.69
C THR A 90 2.05 7.14 7.77
N ALA A 91 1.59 5.93 7.44
CA ALA A 91 1.57 4.79 8.35
C ALA A 91 2.98 4.40 8.81
N THR A 92 3.95 4.40 7.88
CA THR A 92 5.36 4.11 8.18
C THR A 92 5.96 5.14 9.14
N VAL A 93 5.71 6.43 8.91
CA VAL A 93 6.21 7.52 9.78
C VAL A 93 5.58 7.45 11.17
N MET A 94 4.28 7.17 11.26
CA MET A 94 3.59 6.98 12.55
C MET A 94 4.12 5.75 13.30
N ALA A 95 4.34 4.64 12.59
CA ALA A 95 4.92 3.43 13.18
C ALA A 95 6.33 3.68 13.75
N GLU A 96 7.20 4.39 13.02
CA GLU A 96 8.52 4.80 13.50
C GLU A 96 8.41 5.65 14.78
N ALA A 97 7.53 6.66 14.79
CA ALA A 97 7.37 7.57 15.91
C ALA A 97 6.86 6.85 17.17
N ILE A 98 5.78 6.07 17.04
CA ILE A 98 5.18 5.32 18.14
C ILE A 98 6.16 4.28 18.68
N PHE A 99 6.88 3.57 17.80
CA PHE A 99 7.86 2.58 18.22
C PHE A 99 9.02 3.21 19.01
N ASN A 100 9.57 4.33 18.53
CA ASN A 100 10.68 5.01 19.20
C ASN A 100 10.28 5.55 20.57
N GLU A 101 9.13 6.23 20.69
CA GLU A 101 8.67 6.76 21.98
C GLU A 101 8.24 5.63 22.94
N GLY A 102 7.58 4.59 22.41
CA GLY A 102 7.23 3.41 23.20
C GLY A 102 8.47 2.70 23.75
N LEU A 103 9.52 2.55 22.94
CA LEU A 103 10.76 1.93 23.40
C LEU A 103 11.44 2.75 24.50
N LYS A 104 11.47 4.09 24.39
CA LYS A 104 11.99 4.97 25.45
C LYS A 104 11.23 4.77 26.76
N ALA A 105 9.91 4.70 26.71
CA ALA A 105 9.07 4.47 27.89
C ALA A 105 9.35 3.10 28.53
N VAL A 106 9.50 2.05 27.72
CA VAL A 106 9.84 0.71 28.21
C VAL A 106 11.22 0.69 28.87
N VAL A 107 12.21 1.36 28.31
CA VAL A 107 13.55 1.50 28.92
C VAL A 107 13.48 2.28 30.23
N ALA A 108 12.56 3.24 30.37
CA ALA A 108 12.29 3.96 31.62
C ALA A 108 11.50 3.13 32.66
N GLY A 109 11.18 1.86 32.37
CA GLY A 109 10.50 0.95 33.29
C GLY A 109 8.98 0.94 33.20
N VAL A 110 8.39 1.60 32.19
CA VAL A 110 6.94 1.55 31.96
C VAL A 110 6.52 0.14 31.54
N ASN A 111 5.40 -0.34 32.08
CA ASN A 111 4.84 -1.64 31.70
C ASN A 111 4.37 -1.63 30.22
N PRO A 112 4.98 -2.45 29.33
CA PRO A 112 4.64 -2.44 27.91
C PRO A 112 3.19 -2.81 27.61
N ILE A 113 2.57 -3.68 28.42
CA ILE A 113 1.20 -4.14 28.21
C ILE A 113 0.20 -3.01 28.50
N GLN A 114 0.38 -2.31 29.61
CA GLN A 114 -0.46 -1.17 29.97
C GLN A 114 -0.29 -0.01 28.98
N MET A 115 0.95 0.24 28.55
CA MET A 115 1.23 1.25 27.52
C MET A 115 0.52 0.92 26.20
N LYS A 116 0.59 -0.35 25.76
CA LYS A 116 -0.13 -0.81 24.57
C LYS A 116 -1.64 -0.56 24.70
N GLN A 117 -2.25 -0.93 25.83
CA GLN A 117 -3.68 -0.69 26.07
C GLN A 117 -4.04 0.79 26.00
N GLY A 118 -3.20 1.66 26.57
CA GLY A 118 -3.37 3.11 26.49
C GLY A 118 -3.28 3.64 25.06
N ILE A 119 -2.34 3.13 24.25
CA ILE A 119 -2.22 3.47 22.83
C ILE A 119 -3.48 3.03 22.07
N GLU A 120 -3.96 1.80 22.28
CA GLU A 120 -5.18 1.29 21.62
C GLU A 120 -6.41 2.15 21.95
N GLN A 121 -6.54 2.57 23.22
CA GLN A 121 -7.63 3.46 23.63
C GLN A 121 -7.53 4.85 22.99
N ALA A 122 -6.32 5.42 22.92
CA ALA A 122 -6.10 6.71 22.26
C ALA A 122 -6.40 6.63 20.76
N VAL A 123 -5.99 5.55 20.08
CA VAL A 123 -6.30 5.32 18.67
C VAL A 123 -7.81 5.27 18.46
N ALA A 124 -8.55 4.53 19.29
CA ALA A 124 -10.01 4.42 19.17
C ALA A 124 -10.73 5.76 19.36
N ASP A 125 -10.29 6.59 20.30
CA ASP A 125 -10.87 7.93 20.51
C ASP A 125 -10.55 8.88 19.32
N ILE A 126 -9.31 8.83 18.81
CA ILE A 126 -8.89 9.62 17.66
C ILE A 126 -9.68 9.23 16.41
N THR A 127 -9.82 7.93 16.11
CA THR A 127 -10.58 7.47 14.93
C THR A 127 -12.04 7.88 15.01
N ALA A 128 -12.67 7.76 16.19
CA ALA A 128 -14.04 8.21 16.38
C ALA A 128 -14.22 9.73 16.18
N LYS A 129 -13.21 10.53 16.52
CA LYS A 129 -13.20 11.98 16.27
C LYS A 129 -12.99 12.29 14.79
N LEU A 130 -12.08 11.59 14.11
CA LEU A 130 -11.84 11.75 12.68
C LEU A 130 -13.09 11.43 11.86
N GLU A 131 -13.83 10.37 12.21
CA GLU A 131 -15.11 10.05 11.57
C GLU A 131 -16.13 11.17 11.71
N LYS A 132 -16.23 11.80 12.89
CA LYS A 132 -17.13 12.93 13.13
C LYS A 132 -16.72 14.20 12.38
N MET A 133 -15.42 14.39 12.14
CA MET A 133 -14.88 15.52 11.39
C MET A 133 -14.91 15.29 9.87
N SER A 134 -15.20 14.06 9.43
CA SER A 134 -15.20 13.69 8.02
C SER A 134 -16.24 14.46 7.21
N ILE A 135 -15.81 14.97 6.07
CA ILE A 135 -16.66 15.69 5.11
C ILE A 135 -17.01 14.73 3.98
N LYS A 136 -18.30 14.46 3.81
CA LYS A 136 -18.78 13.62 2.69
C LYS A 136 -18.59 14.36 1.37
N ILE A 137 -17.99 13.68 0.39
CA ILE A 137 -17.87 14.15 -1.00
C ILE A 137 -19.25 14.14 -1.65
N LYS A 138 -19.70 15.29 -2.14
CA LYS A 138 -21.03 15.50 -2.72
C LYS A 138 -20.99 15.84 -4.19
N ASN A 139 -19.93 16.46 -4.67
CA ASN A 139 -19.86 16.97 -6.04
C ASN A 139 -18.60 16.50 -6.76
N LYS A 140 -18.64 16.66 -8.08
CA LYS A 140 -17.56 16.31 -9.01
C LYS A 140 -16.26 17.07 -8.69
N GLU A 141 -16.35 18.34 -8.34
CA GLU A 141 -15.18 19.18 -8.05
C GLU A 141 -14.41 18.68 -6.82
N GLU A 142 -15.12 18.29 -5.75
CA GLU A 142 -14.53 17.67 -4.57
C GLU A 142 -13.85 16.34 -4.91
N MET A 143 -14.45 15.52 -5.79
CA MET A 143 -13.84 14.28 -6.26
C MET A 143 -12.55 14.53 -7.05
N ALA A 144 -12.60 15.48 -8.00
CA ALA A 144 -11.45 15.88 -8.79
C ALA A 144 -10.30 16.41 -7.90
N ASN A 145 -10.64 17.15 -6.85
CA ASN A 145 -9.65 17.64 -5.88
C ASN A 145 -8.97 16.49 -5.13
N VAL A 146 -9.72 15.47 -4.68
CA VAL A 146 -9.13 14.28 -4.03
C VAL A 146 -8.23 13.54 -5.00
N GLY A 147 -8.70 13.26 -6.22
CA GLY A 147 -7.91 12.60 -7.26
C GLY A 147 -6.64 13.38 -7.63
N THR A 148 -6.72 14.70 -7.69
CA THR A 148 -5.57 15.60 -7.93
C THR A 148 -4.54 15.47 -6.82
N ILE A 149 -4.96 15.52 -5.55
CA ILE A 149 -4.03 15.43 -4.41
C ILE A 149 -3.37 14.04 -4.37
N ALA A 150 -4.14 12.97 -4.59
CA ALA A 150 -3.63 11.60 -4.62
C ALA A 150 -2.64 11.36 -5.77
N SER A 151 -2.83 12.02 -6.91
CA SER A 151 -1.94 11.95 -8.08
C SER A 151 -0.79 12.97 -8.05
N ASN A 152 -0.27 13.31 -6.87
CA ASN A 152 0.84 14.26 -6.69
C ASN A 152 0.57 15.68 -7.23
N ASN A 153 -0.67 16.17 -7.11
CA ASN A 153 -1.17 17.45 -7.62
C ASN A 153 -1.32 17.52 -9.14
N ASP A 154 -1.53 16.37 -9.80
CA ASP A 154 -1.87 16.33 -11.22
C ASP A 154 -3.37 16.59 -11.43
N ARG A 155 -3.68 17.80 -11.92
CA ARG A 155 -5.06 18.21 -12.19
C ARG A 155 -5.68 17.49 -13.39
N GLU A 156 -4.86 17.06 -14.36
CA GLU A 156 -5.36 16.35 -15.54
C GLU A 156 -5.87 14.97 -15.11
N ILE A 157 -5.07 14.24 -14.34
CA ILE A 157 -5.47 12.93 -13.77
C ILE A 157 -6.70 13.08 -12.86
N GLY A 158 -6.71 14.09 -11.98
CA GLY A 158 -7.86 14.35 -11.11
C GLY A 158 -9.15 14.62 -11.87
N SER A 159 -9.09 15.40 -12.97
CA SER A 159 -10.24 15.66 -13.83
C SER A 159 -10.73 14.39 -14.53
N LEU A 160 -9.81 13.62 -15.13
CA LEU A 160 -10.14 12.39 -15.85
C LEU A 160 -10.79 11.34 -14.93
N LEU A 161 -10.25 11.16 -13.72
CA LEU A 161 -10.84 10.27 -12.71
C LEU A 161 -12.25 10.70 -12.33
N SER A 162 -12.46 12.01 -12.16
CA SER A 162 -13.77 12.53 -11.81
C SER A 162 -14.78 12.42 -12.95
N ASP A 163 -14.35 12.58 -14.20
CA ASP A 163 -15.19 12.38 -15.39
C ASP A 163 -15.59 10.91 -15.53
N ALA A 164 -14.63 9.98 -15.29
CA ALA A 164 -14.89 8.55 -15.29
C ALA A 164 -15.91 8.19 -14.19
N MET A 165 -15.67 8.59 -12.93
CA MET A 165 -16.57 8.28 -11.81
C MET A 165 -17.99 8.85 -11.98
N GLU A 166 -18.15 10.03 -12.59
CA GLU A 166 -19.47 10.62 -12.82
C GLU A 166 -20.30 9.78 -13.82
N LYS A 167 -19.64 9.22 -14.85
CA LYS A 167 -20.30 8.41 -15.87
C LYS A 167 -20.53 6.96 -15.43
N VAL A 168 -19.56 6.29 -14.78
CA VAL A 168 -19.76 4.90 -14.30
C VAL A 168 -20.64 4.85 -13.03
N GLY A 169 -20.77 5.97 -12.31
CA GLY A 169 -21.42 6.02 -11.00
C GLY A 169 -20.50 5.57 -9.87
N LYS A 170 -20.95 5.72 -8.61
CA LYS A 170 -20.11 5.42 -7.42
C LYS A 170 -19.67 3.96 -7.32
N ASP A 171 -20.47 3.04 -7.83
CA ASP A 171 -20.22 1.60 -7.77
C ASP A 171 -19.68 1.06 -9.12
N GLY A 172 -19.27 1.98 -10.00
CA GLY A 172 -18.76 1.66 -11.31
C GLY A 172 -17.31 1.18 -11.29
N VAL A 173 -16.96 0.35 -12.27
CA VAL A 173 -15.60 -0.20 -12.42
C VAL A 173 -14.76 0.72 -13.29
N ILE A 174 -13.55 1.04 -12.83
CA ILE A 174 -12.56 1.80 -13.59
C ILE A 174 -11.31 0.94 -13.69
N THR A 175 -10.87 0.65 -14.92
CA THR A 175 -9.59 0.00 -15.23
C THR A 175 -8.61 1.01 -15.82
N VAL A 176 -7.31 0.75 -15.68
CA VAL A 176 -6.25 1.59 -16.23
C VAL A 176 -5.34 0.70 -17.07
N ASP A 177 -5.18 1.04 -18.35
CA ASP A 177 -4.37 0.31 -19.30
C ASP A 177 -3.24 1.19 -19.87
N GLU A 178 -2.14 0.55 -20.29
CA GLU A 178 -1.04 1.25 -20.96
C GLU A 178 -1.46 1.69 -22.37
N GLY A 179 -1.64 3.00 -22.54
CA GLY A 179 -1.95 3.61 -23.83
C GLY A 179 -0.75 3.60 -24.79
N LYS A 180 -1.03 3.43 -26.09
CA LYS A 180 -0.02 3.57 -27.17
C LYS A 180 0.17 5.03 -27.62
N SER A 181 -0.69 5.93 -27.16
CA SER A 181 -0.72 7.36 -27.48
C SER A 181 0.06 8.17 -26.45
N LEU A 182 0.40 9.42 -26.80
CA LEU A 182 0.92 10.40 -25.84
C LEU A 182 -0.17 11.01 -24.96
N LYS A 183 -1.44 10.82 -25.33
CA LYS A 183 -2.59 11.36 -24.60
C LYS A 183 -3.20 10.26 -23.74
N THR A 184 -3.60 10.64 -22.53
CA THR A 184 -4.47 9.82 -21.69
C THR A 184 -5.89 9.92 -22.23
N GLU A 185 -6.48 8.77 -22.53
CA GLU A 185 -7.83 8.67 -23.10
C GLU A 185 -8.72 7.87 -22.13
N VAL A 186 -10.01 8.19 -22.08
CA VAL A 186 -10.99 7.48 -21.26
C VAL A 186 -11.96 6.79 -22.21
N GLU A 187 -11.81 5.48 -22.34
CA GLU A 187 -12.68 4.64 -23.14
C GLU A 187 -13.78 4.00 -22.30
N TRP A 188 -14.91 3.78 -22.95
CA TRP A 188 -16.10 3.22 -22.34
C TRP A 188 -16.37 1.88 -22.98
N VAL A 189 -16.21 0.82 -22.18
CA VAL A 189 -16.46 -0.55 -22.62
C VAL A 189 -17.62 -1.12 -21.83
N GLU A 190 -18.51 -1.85 -22.52
CA GLU A 190 -19.47 -2.70 -21.84
C GLU A 190 -18.73 -3.92 -21.30
N GLY A 191 -18.72 -4.06 -19.97
CA GLY A 191 -18.00 -5.11 -19.28
C GLY A 191 -18.64 -5.46 -17.94
N MET A 192 -18.10 -6.47 -17.28
CA MET A 192 -18.57 -6.94 -15.98
C MET A 192 -17.38 -7.30 -15.11
N GLN A 193 -17.44 -6.90 -13.83
CA GLN A 193 -16.54 -7.37 -12.79
C GLN A 193 -17.37 -8.10 -11.72
N PHE A 194 -16.79 -9.14 -11.13
CA PHE A 194 -17.37 -9.87 -10.01
C PHE A 194 -16.27 -10.25 -9.00
N ASP A 195 -16.64 -10.43 -7.73
CA ASP A 195 -15.71 -10.69 -6.63
C ASP A 195 -15.19 -12.15 -6.61
N ARG A 196 -14.47 -12.54 -7.66
CA ARG A 196 -13.75 -13.83 -7.76
C ARG A 196 -12.43 -13.64 -8.49
N GLY A 197 -11.35 -14.18 -7.91
CA GLY A 197 -10.04 -14.28 -8.55
C GLY A 197 -9.79 -15.65 -9.17
N TYR A 198 -8.57 -15.84 -9.69
CA TYR A 198 -8.10 -17.11 -10.19
C TYR A 198 -7.98 -18.18 -9.08
N LEU A 199 -8.21 -19.45 -9.43
CA LEU A 199 -8.13 -20.57 -8.48
C LEU A 199 -6.68 -20.95 -8.11
N SER A 200 -5.71 -20.58 -8.95
CA SER A 200 -4.31 -20.95 -8.81
C SER A 200 -3.42 -19.75 -9.18
N PRO A 201 -2.40 -19.42 -8.37
CA PRO A 201 -1.42 -18.38 -8.72
C PRO A 201 -0.66 -18.65 -10.02
N TYR A 202 -0.63 -19.90 -10.47
CA TYR A 202 0.00 -20.28 -11.74
C TYR A 202 -0.78 -19.78 -12.98
N PHE A 203 -1.98 -19.23 -12.82
CA PHE A 203 -2.71 -18.58 -13.91
C PHE A 203 -2.29 -17.12 -14.16
N VAL A 204 -1.43 -16.54 -13.31
CA VAL A 204 -0.93 -15.18 -13.48
C VAL A 204 -0.11 -15.07 -14.77
N THR A 205 -0.47 -14.12 -15.63
CA THR A 205 0.25 -13.80 -16.87
C THR A 205 1.07 -12.51 -16.74
N ASP A 206 0.69 -11.60 -15.85
CA ASP A 206 1.51 -10.46 -15.43
C ASP A 206 2.00 -10.62 -13.98
N PRO A 207 3.28 -11.01 -13.77
CA PRO A 207 3.85 -11.17 -12.44
C PRO A 207 4.02 -9.86 -11.65
N ASN A 208 4.00 -8.70 -12.32
CA ASN A 208 4.21 -7.41 -11.64
C ASN A 208 2.95 -6.95 -10.92
N THR A 209 1.80 -7.06 -11.59
CA THR A 209 0.49 -6.70 -11.03
C THR A 209 -0.20 -7.88 -10.35
N MET A 210 0.30 -9.11 -10.53
CA MET A 210 -0.31 -10.36 -10.06
C MET A 210 -1.68 -10.63 -10.71
N GLU A 211 -1.82 -10.27 -11.98
CA GLU A 211 -3.05 -10.36 -12.76
C GLU A 211 -3.00 -11.46 -13.84
N CYS A 212 -4.18 -11.94 -14.22
CA CYS A 212 -4.37 -12.83 -15.37
C CYS A 212 -5.03 -12.03 -16.49
N VAL A 213 -4.22 -11.53 -17.42
CA VAL A 213 -4.64 -10.79 -18.60
C VAL A 213 -4.72 -11.77 -19.78
N LEU A 214 -5.88 -11.85 -20.42
CA LEU A 214 -6.16 -12.72 -21.56
C LEU A 214 -6.86 -11.92 -22.66
N ASP A 215 -6.28 -11.88 -23.86
CA ASP A 215 -6.85 -11.23 -25.03
C ASP A 215 -7.72 -12.21 -25.85
N ASP A 216 -8.87 -11.74 -26.35
CA ASP A 216 -9.80 -12.50 -27.19
C ASP A 216 -10.15 -13.92 -26.66
N ALA A 217 -10.32 -14.03 -25.34
CA ALA A 217 -10.51 -15.31 -24.66
C ALA A 217 -11.94 -15.86 -24.77
N TYR A 218 -12.06 -17.19 -24.81
CA TYR A 218 -13.34 -17.87 -24.68
C TYR A 218 -13.83 -17.88 -23.22
N ILE A 219 -15.11 -17.57 -23.01
CA ILE A 219 -15.76 -17.64 -21.69
C ILE A 219 -16.64 -18.89 -21.62
N LEU A 220 -16.26 -19.84 -20.76
CA LEU A 220 -17.08 -21.00 -20.44
C LEU A 220 -17.91 -20.73 -19.18
N VAL A 221 -19.24 -20.75 -19.32
CA VAL A 221 -20.17 -20.66 -18.19
C VAL A 221 -20.78 -22.05 -17.94
N PHE A 222 -20.49 -22.63 -16.77
CA PHE A 222 -20.99 -23.93 -16.37
C PHE A 222 -21.55 -23.87 -14.95
N GLU A 223 -22.77 -24.37 -14.75
CA GLU A 223 -23.50 -24.24 -13.47
C GLU A 223 -22.92 -25.12 -12.35
N LYS A 224 -22.26 -26.22 -12.71
CA LYS A 224 -21.74 -27.21 -11.77
C LYS A 224 -20.22 -27.11 -11.63
N LYS A 225 -19.66 -27.87 -10.69
CA LYS A 225 -18.21 -28.00 -10.56
C LYS A 225 -17.66 -28.84 -11.71
N ILE A 226 -16.58 -28.37 -12.32
CA ILE A 226 -15.77 -29.17 -13.26
C ILE A 226 -14.86 -30.07 -12.41
N THR A 227 -15.15 -31.36 -12.38
CA THR A 227 -14.41 -32.35 -11.56
C THR A 227 -13.57 -33.31 -12.39
N ASN A 228 -13.89 -33.45 -13.67
CA ASN A 228 -13.21 -34.32 -14.61
C ASN A 228 -12.84 -33.54 -15.86
N ILE A 229 -11.71 -33.87 -16.49
CA ILE A 229 -11.25 -33.24 -17.73
C ILE A 229 -12.04 -33.70 -18.96
N LYS A 230 -12.79 -34.81 -18.82
CA LYS A 230 -13.53 -35.45 -19.92
C LYS A 230 -15.03 -35.13 -19.95
N ASP A 231 -15.56 -34.50 -18.90
CA ASP A 231 -16.97 -34.11 -18.76
C ASP A 231 -17.10 -32.59 -18.73
#